data_AF-A0A7S9ITP7-F1
#
_entry.id   AF-A0A7S9ITP7-F1
#
_cell.length_a   1.000
_cell.length_b   1.000
_cell.length_c   1.000
_cell.angle_alpha   90.00
_cell.angle_beta   90.00
_cell.angle_gamma   90.00
#
_symmetry.space_group_name_H-M   'P 1'
#
loop_
_entity.id
_entity.type
_entity.pdbx_description
1 polymer ?
#
loop_
_entity_poly.entity_id
_entity_poly.type
_entity_poly.pdbx_seq_one_letter_code
_entity_poly.pdbx_strand_id
1 'polypeptide(L)' 'ILKRVNPEITNSEISVVLGRAWNMETPETRKKYKLMADEIKAELVRKHPDYKYRPRRPSEK' A
#
# COMPACT_ATOMS: atom_id res chain seq x y z
N ILE A 1 4.89 12.65 3.21
CA ILE A 1 4.30 14.00 3.06
C ILE A 1 3.58 14.40 4.36
N LEU A 2 2.55 13.70 4.82
CA LEU A 2 1.84 14.01 6.08
C LEU A 2 2.71 14.03 7.35
N LYS A 3 3.57 13.01 7.55
CA LYS A 3 4.51 12.95 8.69
C LYS A 3 5.57 14.05 8.71
N ARG A 4 5.79 14.73 7.57
CA ARG A 4 6.77 15.82 7.41
C ARG A 4 6.13 17.18 7.70
N VAL A 5 4.80 17.26 7.66
CA VAL A 5 4.02 18.50 7.85
C VAL A 5 3.43 18.56 9.26
N ASN A 6 3.13 17.42 9.87
CA ASN A 6 2.79 17.32 11.30
C ASN A 6 3.58 16.15 11.92
N PRO A 7 4.68 16.42 12.65
CA PRO A 7 5.49 15.36 13.25
C PRO A 7 4.81 14.67 14.45
N GLU A 8 3.78 15.29 15.04
CA GLU A 8 3.00 14.76 16.17
C GLU A 8 1.84 13.84 15.73
N ILE A 9 1.52 13.79 14.44
CA ILE A 9 0.43 12.95 13.97
C ILE A 9 0.84 11.48 14.11
N THR A 10 0.02 10.71 14.81
CA THR A 10 0.27 9.29 15.00
C THR A 10 0.14 8.58 13.65
N ASN A 11 1.00 7.60 13.34
CA ASN A 11 0.85 6.80 12.13
C ASN A 11 -0.55 6.15 12.03
N SER A 12 -1.20 5.91 13.18
CA SER A 12 -2.58 5.44 13.28
C SER A 12 -3.57 6.44 12.66
N GLU A 13 -3.48 7.72 13.02
CA GLU A 13 -4.36 8.77 12.50
C GLU A 13 -4.11 9.03 11.01
N ILE A 14 -2.85 9.00 10.56
CA ILE A 14 -2.52 9.07 9.14
C ILE A 14 -3.23 7.95 8.38
N SER A 15 -3.21 6.72 8.92
CA SER A 15 -3.82 5.55 8.28
C SER A 15 -5.35 5.69 8.20
N VAL A 16 -5.99 6.23 9.25
CA VAL A 16 -7.44 6.49 9.26
C VAL A 16 -7.82 7.55 8.23
N VAL A 17 -7.08 8.67 8.18
CA VAL A 17 -7.34 9.76 7.23
C VAL A 17 -7.13 9.29 5.79
N LEU A 18 -6.04 8.59 5.50
CA LEU A 18 -5.76 8.05 4.17
C LEU A 18 -6.80 7.01 3.75
N GLY A 19 -7.27 6.15 4.66
CA GLY A 19 -8.32 5.17 4.35
C GLY A 19 -9.66 5.83 4.02
N ARG A 20 -10.02 6.92 4.72
CA ARG A 20 -11.22 7.72 4.41
C ARG A 20 -11.09 8.44 3.08
N ALA A 21 -9.96 9.10 2.83
CA ALA A 21 -9.67 9.78 1.57
C ALA A 21 -9.75 8.79 0.39
N TRP A 22 -9.15 7.61 0.52
CA TRP A 22 -9.20 6.56 -0.49
C TRP A 22 -10.62 6.07 -0.82
N ASN A 23 -11.49 5.94 0.19
CA ASN A 23 -12.88 5.56 -0.03
C ASN A 23 -13.69 6.65 -0.74
N MET A 24 -13.40 7.92 -0.47
CA MET A 24 -14.02 9.07 -1.12
C MET A 24 -13.43 9.37 -2.50
N GLU A 25 -12.25 8.84 -2.81
CA GLU A 25 -11.56 9.07 -4.08
C GLU A 25 -12.36 8.51 -5.27
N THR A 26 -12.22 9.16 -6.43
CA THR A 26 -12.95 8.79 -7.65
C THR A 26 -12.58 7.38 -8.13
N PRO A 27 -13.51 6.67 -8.79
CA PRO A 27 -13.25 5.33 -9.34
C PRO A 27 -12.12 5.35 -10.38
N GLU A 28 -11.94 6.46 -11.10
CA GLU A 28 -10.85 6.65 -12.08
C GLU A 28 -9.48 6.65 -11.41
N THR A 29 -9.33 7.40 -10.31
CA THR A 29 -8.11 7.44 -9.52
C THR A 29 -7.80 6.06 -8.95
N ARG A 30 -8.79 5.39 -8.35
CA ARG A 30 -8.64 4.00 -7.86
C ARG A 30 -8.22 3.04 -8.96
N LYS A 31 -8.78 3.17 -10.17
CA LYS A 31 -8.41 2.36 -11.34
C LYS A 31 -6.95 2.62 -11.75
N LYS A 32 -6.51 3.88 -11.78
CA LYS A 32 -5.11 4.24 -12.08
C LYS A 32 -4.14 3.57 -11.10
N TYR A 33 -4.40 3.67 -9.80
CA TYR A 33 -3.57 3.02 -8.78
C TYR A 33 -3.62 1.49 -8.86
N LYS A 34 -4.78 0.91 -9.20
CA LYS A 34 -4.90 -0.53 -9.43
C LYS A 34 -4.06 -1.00 -10.62
N LEU A 35 -4.04 -0.25 -11.72
CA LEU A 35 -3.21 -0.55 -12.88
C LEU A 35 -1.72 -0.48 -12.52
N MET A 36 -1.29 0.59 -11.84
CA MET A 36 0.11 0.71 -11.38
C MET A 36 0.50 -0.44 -10.45
N ALA A 37 -0.40 -0.88 -9.57
CA ALA A 37 -0.15 -2.03 -8.70
C ALA A 37 -0.01 -3.35 -9.48
N ASP A 38 -0.79 -3.52 -10.56
CA ASP A 38 -0.70 -4.68 -11.44
C ASP A 38 0.61 -4.68 -12.25
N GLU A 39 1.04 -3.51 -12.74
CA GLU A 39 2.34 -3.34 -13.41
C GLU A 39 3.50 -3.70 -12.48
N ILE A 40 3.48 -3.22 -11.24
CA ILE A 40 4.50 -3.57 -10.23
C ILE A 40 4.48 -5.07 -9.95
N LYS A 41 3.29 -5.68 -9.85
CA LYS A 41 3.16 -7.13 -9.62
C LYS A 41 3.74 -7.92 -10.80
N ALA A 42 3.44 -7.51 -12.03
CA ALA A 42 3.98 -8.13 -13.24
C ALA A 42 5.51 -7.98 -13.29
N GLU A 43 6.03 -6.80 -12.98
CA GLU A 43 7.47 -6.57 -12.92
C GLU A 43 8.14 -7.40 -11.82
N LEU A 44 7.52 -7.51 -10.65
CA LEU A 44 8.03 -8.31 -9.54
C LEU A 44 8.07 -9.79 -9.89
N VAL A 45 7.03 -10.33 -10.50
CA VAL A 45 7.01 -11.73 -10.98
C VAL A 45 8.04 -11.95 -12.08
N ARG A 46 8.24 -10.96 -12.96
CA ARG A 46 9.27 -11.02 -14.02
C ARG A 46 10.69 -10.98 -13.47
N LYS A 47 10.97 -10.08 -12.51
CA LYS A 47 12.30 -9.91 -11.89
C LYS A 47 12.61 -11.01 -10.88
N HIS A 48 11.58 -11.53 -10.21
CA HIS A 48 11.68 -12.55 -9.19
C HIS A 48 10.69 -13.69 -9.48
N PRO A 49 10.98 -14.55 -10.48
CA PRO A 49 10.13 -15.69 -10.80
C PRO A 49 10.00 -16.69 -9.64
N ASP A 50 11.01 -16.74 -8.75
CA ASP A 50 11.00 -17.53 -7.51
C ASP A 50 10.30 -16.84 -6.32
N TYR A 51 9.74 -15.64 -6.51
CA TYR A 51 9.03 -14.94 -5.44
C TYR A 51 7.75 -15.68 -5.09
N LYS A 52 7.80 -16.40 -3.96
CA LYS A 52 6.63 -17.03 -3.33
C LYS A 52 6.32 -16.29 -2.06
N TYR A 53 5.16 -15.62 -2.01
CA TYR A 53 4.66 -15.02 -0.78
C TYR A 53 4.45 -16.12 0.26
N ARG A 54 5.34 -16.19 1.25
CA ARG A 54 5.28 -17.09 2.40
C ARG A 54 4.98 -16.22 3.61
N PRO A 55 3.69 -16.02 3.97
CA PRO A 55 3.36 -15.27 5.17
C PRO A 55 4.00 -15.97 6.37
N ARG A 56 4.89 -15.26 7.07
CA ARG A 56 5.50 -15.77 8.31
C ARG A 56 4.38 -15.92 9.33
N ARG A 57 4.28 -17.10 9.96
CA ARG A 57 3.41 -17.27 11.13
C ARG A 57 4.00 -16.38 12.25
N PRO A 58 3.19 -15.62 13.00
CA PRO A 58 3.67 -14.76 14.08
C PRO A 58 4.26 -15.52 15.29
N SER A 59 4.54 -16.82 15.17
CA SER A 59 4.93 -17.70 16.26
C SER A 59 6.43 -18.00 16.36
N GLU A 60 7.30 -17.22 15.71
CA GLU A 60 8.74 -17.28 15.97
C GLU A 60 9.19 -15.94 16.55
N LYS A 61 9.45 -15.97 17.87
CA LYS A 61 10.12 -14.92 18.65
C LYS A 61 11.56 -14.73 18.17
#